data_AF-W7WIZ3-F1
#
_entry.id   AF-W7WIZ3-F1
#
_cell.length_a   1.000
_cell.length_b   1.000
_cell.length_c   1.000
_cell.angle_alpha   90.00
_cell.angle_beta   90.00
_cell.angle_gamma   90.00
#
_symmetry.space_group_name_H-M   'P 1'
#
loop_
_entity.id
_entity.type
_entity.pdbx_description
1 polymer ?
#
loop_
_entity_poly.entity_id
_entity_poly.type
_entity_poly.pdbx_seq_one_letter_code
_entity_poly.pdbx_strand_id
1 'polypeptide(L)'
;MHALPTSSRTDSSGHPYAPADPGFVCAAVGSILAEHDNLLARIRLCFGVDRETFARDALALIEAYAGYVHLLPATPDNYFRQPGGLLQLGLEVAFYALQGTDAHIFSGQSTISTRRQLEPRWRHATFIGGLCCELHRALASLIVVDADGNEWPSYLMPLATWLAESRIERYFVRWRTQAPEARSLGLFAVPHVVQPAVLQNLSAGNTVIVPHLLASVGGLPVYREPNVLDSLVRRSLALVIDRNLKASADRYGSPQFGSHLERYLVDALRRLASAESAWVPNRDKSRVWYGSDGLFLLWPQCAADAQALLEADQLPGIPKSADTVLDLLLAAGVAEPRDSSHNTWLIQPPGAKGPLDAIKLTSPAILWSGPEGSPHPHAGTLATNLEPTRPMAATAGPAPPPLPPGQMSLLDAAEADPSANVPSTVPPAVEAAAMTPIVLKAPMRLNPAVRDALGSIVATLNSDARTSAAYTVATGIFVPLAELERRGLQPALAMRALGDLRMLVHADANRPPTTSRDFGGVTTVGLILDPRFVAGLDLATFAIPESPRA
;
A
#
# COMPACT_ATOMS: atom_id res chain seq x y z
N MET A 1 -40.74 -52.41 29.56
CA MET A 1 -40.90 -52.90 28.17
C MET A 1 -40.72 -51.70 27.25
N HIS A 2 -39.96 -51.89 26.17
CA HIS A 2 -39.54 -50.92 25.13
C HIS A 2 -38.43 -49.94 25.52
N ALA A 3 -37.42 -49.64 24.70
CA ALA A 3 -36.63 -50.32 23.67
C ALA A 3 -35.69 -49.20 23.18
N LEU A 4 -34.37 -49.45 23.13
CA LEU A 4 -33.41 -48.55 22.49
C LEU A 4 -33.71 -48.38 20.99
N PRO A 5 -33.42 -47.23 20.38
CA PRO A 5 -33.09 -47.16 18.97
C PRO A 5 -31.57 -47.22 18.77
N THR A 6 -31.20 -48.17 17.92
CA THR A 6 -29.92 -48.52 17.31
C THR A 6 -29.16 -47.36 16.68
N SER A 7 -27.85 -47.29 16.98
CA SER A 7 -26.85 -46.55 16.22
C SER A 7 -26.69 -47.12 14.81
N SER A 8 -26.91 -46.29 13.79
CA SER A 8 -26.47 -46.57 12.43
C SER A 8 -25.04 -46.06 12.24
N ARG A 9 -24.09 -46.99 12.12
CA ARG A 9 -22.77 -46.75 11.52
C ARG A 9 -22.99 -46.39 10.04
N THR A 10 -22.62 -45.17 9.67
CA THR A 10 -22.19 -44.86 8.31
C THR A 10 -20.68 -44.72 8.33
N ASP A 11 -20.00 -45.78 7.88
CA ASP A 11 -18.62 -45.71 7.42
C ASP A 11 -18.58 -44.74 6.22
N SER A 12 -17.92 -43.60 6.37
CA SER A 12 -17.45 -42.80 5.23
C SER A 12 -15.93 -42.85 5.20
N SER A 13 -15.43 -43.81 4.42
CA SER A 13 -14.05 -43.94 4.02
C SER A 13 -13.54 -42.68 3.31
N GLY A 14 -12.46 -42.10 3.83
CA GLY A 14 -11.33 -41.60 3.03
C GLY A 14 -11.52 -40.32 2.22
N HIS A 15 -11.23 -39.18 2.85
CA HIS A 15 -10.42 -38.15 2.19
C HIS A 15 -9.03 -38.16 2.83
N PRO A 16 -7.96 -38.56 2.10
CA PRO A 16 -6.61 -38.59 2.65
C PRO A 16 -6.00 -37.18 2.64
N TYR A 17 -5.46 -36.79 3.80
CA TYR A 17 -4.55 -35.67 4.06
C TYR A 17 -5.04 -34.25 3.70
N ALA A 18 -5.58 -33.56 4.71
CA ALA A 18 -5.13 -32.18 4.90
C ALA A 18 -3.60 -32.23 5.13
N PRO A 19 -2.79 -31.30 4.58
CA PRO A 19 -1.41 -31.19 5.05
C PRO A 19 -1.48 -31.03 6.56
N ALA A 20 -0.94 -31.99 7.32
CA ALA A 20 -0.68 -31.76 8.72
C ALA A 20 0.18 -30.49 8.74
N ASP A 21 -0.35 -29.40 9.30
CA ASP A 21 0.38 -28.15 9.44
C ASP A 21 1.77 -28.51 9.97
N PRO A 22 2.86 -28.28 9.20
CA PRO A 22 4.18 -28.75 9.59
C PRO A 22 4.67 -28.03 10.84
N GLY A 23 3.99 -26.98 11.30
CA GLY A 23 4.40 -26.13 12.40
C GLY A 23 5.67 -25.35 12.08
N PHE A 24 6.08 -24.52 13.04
CA PHE A 24 7.30 -23.73 12.98
C PHE A 24 8.38 -24.42 13.81
N VAL A 25 9.51 -24.72 13.18
CA VAL A 25 10.67 -25.26 13.89
C VAL A 25 11.28 -24.15 14.76
N CYS A 26 11.46 -24.43 16.04
CA CYS A 26 12.13 -23.52 16.96
C CYS A 26 13.58 -23.29 16.50
N ALA A 27 14.01 -22.04 16.47
CA ALA A 27 15.34 -21.66 16.04
C ALA A 27 15.94 -20.67 17.05
N ALA A 28 17.26 -20.66 17.18
CA ALA A 28 17.93 -19.66 17.99
C ALA A 28 17.70 -18.26 17.40
N VAL A 29 17.43 -17.27 18.24
CA VAL A 29 17.18 -15.87 17.80
C VAL A 29 18.31 -15.35 16.90
N GLY A 30 19.56 -15.67 17.22
CA GLY A 30 20.71 -15.30 16.38
C GLY A 30 20.66 -15.92 14.97
N SER A 31 20.18 -17.16 14.84
CA SER A 31 20.01 -17.81 13.53
C SER A 31 18.90 -17.16 12.72
N ILE A 32 17.79 -16.79 13.36
CA ILE A 32 16.68 -16.07 12.71
C ILE A 32 17.18 -14.71 12.22
N LEU A 33 17.92 -13.98 13.05
CA LEU A 33 18.46 -12.67 12.69
C LEU A 33 19.52 -12.73 11.57
N ALA A 34 20.29 -13.81 11.48
CA ALA A 34 21.27 -13.99 10.42
C ALA A 34 20.63 -14.01 9.01
N GLU A 35 19.38 -14.47 8.88
CA GLU A 35 18.63 -14.39 7.62
C GLU A 35 18.33 -12.94 7.19
N HIS A 36 18.47 -11.98 8.11
CA HIS A 36 18.24 -10.55 7.89
C HIS A 36 19.52 -9.70 7.87
N ASP A 37 20.72 -10.30 7.79
CA ASP A 37 22.02 -9.60 7.85
C ASP A 37 22.13 -8.39 6.91
N ASN A 38 21.61 -8.50 5.69
CA ASN A 38 21.61 -7.41 4.72
C ASN A 38 20.78 -6.20 5.21
N LEU A 39 19.63 -6.44 5.83
CA LEU A 39 18.79 -5.39 6.38
C LEU A 39 19.41 -4.81 7.66
N LEU A 40 19.96 -5.65 8.54
CA LEU A 40 20.66 -5.23 9.75
C LEU A 40 21.88 -4.36 9.44
N ALA A 41 22.65 -4.70 8.39
CA ALA A 41 23.75 -3.88 7.91
C ALA A 41 23.28 -2.49 7.45
N ARG A 42 22.15 -2.42 6.74
CA ARG A 42 21.53 -1.14 6.32
C ARG A 42 21.02 -0.33 7.50
N ILE A 43 20.38 -0.97 8.48
CA ILE A 43 19.94 -0.33 9.72
C ILE A 43 21.14 0.28 10.45
N ARG A 44 22.24 -0.46 10.60
CA ARG A 44 23.48 0.04 11.22
C ARG A 44 24.04 1.26 10.50
N LEU A 45 24.09 1.23 9.17
CA LEU A 45 24.53 2.38 8.37
C LEU A 45 23.61 3.60 8.55
N CYS A 46 22.30 3.39 8.60
CA CYS A 46 21.31 4.46 8.80
C CYS A 46 21.33 5.04 10.22
N PHE A 47 21.65 4.23 11.23
CA PHE A 47 21.88 4.72 12.59
C PHE A 47 23.09 5.66 12.68
N GLY A 48 24.13 5.42 11.89
CA GLY A 48 25.29 6.33 11.78
C GLY A 48 26.17 6.39 13.02
N VAL A 49 26.19 5.34 13.84
CA VAL A 49 26.97 5.23 15.08
C VAL A 49 28.02 4.12 15.01
N ASP A 50 28.95 4.11 15.97
CA ASP A 50 29.96 3.07 16.08
C ASP A 50 29.33 1.69 16.45
N ARG A 51 30.13 0.62 16.32
CA ARG A 51 29.64 -0.76 16.50
C ARG A 51 29.15 -1.02 17.93
N GLU A 52 29.79 -0.46 18.94
CA GLU A 52 29.46 -0.69 20.35
C GLU A 52 28.16 0.03 20.71
N THR A 53 28.02 1.29 20.29
CA THR A 53 26.78 2.06 20.43
C THR A 53 25.63 1.41 19.69
N PHE A 54 25.85 0.92 18.46
CA PHE A 54 24.82 0.20 17.70
C PHE A 54 24.38 -1.09 18.41
N ALA A 55 25.34 -1.86 18.93
CA ALA A 55 25.05 -3.10 19.64
C ALA A 55 24.16 -2.85 20.87
N ARG A 56 24.50 -1.83 21.66
CA ARG A 56 23.76 -1.44 22.86
C ARG A 56 22.37 -0.86 22.54
N ASP A 57 22.31 0.09 21.61
CA ASP A 57 21.11 0.92 21.44
C ASP A 57 20.12 0.37 20.42
N ALA A 58 20.57 -0.40 19.41
CA ALA A 58 19.71 -0.91 18.34
C ALA A 58 19.68 -2.45 18.30
N LEU A 59 20.83 -3.12 18.32
CA LEU A 59 20.87 -4.58 18.19
C LEU A 59 20.18 -5.28 19.36
N ALA A 60 20.40 -4.83 20.59
CA ALA A 60 19.71 -5.37 21.77
C ALA A 60 18.18 -5.27 21.68
N LEU A 61 17.64 -4.18 21.09
CA LEU A 61 16.20 -4.03 20.84
C LEU A 61 15.72 -4.99 19.75
N ILE A 62 16.50 -5.16 18.69
CA ILE A 62 16.20 -6.07 17.58
C ILE A 62 16.18 -7.52 18.07
N GLU A 63 17.15 -7.92 18.90
CA GLU A 63 17.23 -9.25 19.51
C GLU A 63 16.05 -9.50 20.44
N ALA A 64 15.68 -8.53 21.27
CA ALA A 64 14.51 -8.64 22.15
C ALA A 64 13.20 -8.73 21.34
N TYR A 65 13.06 -7.92 20.29
CA TYR A 65 11.91 -7.99 19.39
C TYR A 65 11.82 -9.34 18.68
N ALA A 66 12.92 -9.82 18.10
CA ALA A 66 13.00 -11.14 17.45
C ALA A 66 12.73 -12.28 18.44
N GLY A 67 13.16 -12.16 19.70
CA GLY A 67 12.80 -13.11 20.75
C GLY A 67 11.31 -13.09 21.09
N TYR A 68 10.64 -11.95 20.99
CA TYR A 68 9.22 -11.83 21.26
C TYR A 68 8.34 -12.34 20.12
N VAL A 69 8.64 -11.97 18.87
CA VAL A 69 7.82 -12.32 17.70
C VAL A 69 8.29 -13.59 16.98
N HIS A 70 9.51 -14.04 17.20
CA HIS A 70 10.10 -15.25 16.63
C HIS A 70 9.76 -15.43 15.13
N LEU A 71 9.22 -16.58 14.71
CA LEU A 71 8.81 -16.85 13.33
C LEU A 71 7.31 -16.58 13.08
N LEU A 72 6.66 -15.77 13.90
CA LEU A 72 5.24 -15.47 13.71
C LEU A 72 4.99 -14.75 12.38
N PRO A 73 3.98 -15.18 11.59
CA PRO A 73 3.51 -14.44 10.43
C PRO A 73 2.77 -13.16 10.85
N ALA A 74 2.78 -12.13 10.00
CA ALA A 74 2.08 -10.87 10.31
C ALA A 74 0.58 -10.90 9.94
N THR A 75 0.22 -11.63 8.87
CA THR A 75 -1.16 -11.81 8.41
C THR A 75 -1.40 -13.26 7.97
N PRO A 76 -2.66 -13.75 7.95
CA PRO A 76 -2.95 -15.14 7.60
C PRO A 76 -2.59 -15.50 6.16
N ASP A 77 -2.95 -14.65 5.20
CA ASP A 77 -2.93 -15.00 3.78
C ASP A 77 -2.53 -13.85 2.84
N ASN A 78 -2.26 -12.66 3.38
CA ASN A 78 -1.98 -11.44 2.63
C ASN A 78 -0.48 -11.07 2.74
N TYR A 79 -0.13 -9.85 3.14
CA TYR A 79 1.24 -9.37 3.28
C TYR A 79 1.98 -10.02 4.46
N PHE A 80 3.28 -10.29 4.29
CA PHE A 80 4.13 -10.84 5.36
C PHE A 80 3.54 -12.11 6.02
N ARG A 81 2.89 -12.97 5.21
CA ARG A 81 2.27 -14.24 5.65
C ARG A 81 3.24 -15.40 5.92
N GLN A 82 4.50 -15.25 5.53
CA GLN A 82 5.51 -16.29 5.65
C GLN A 82 6.02 -16.40 7.10
N PRO A 83 6.65 -17.53 7.50
CA PRO A 83 7.39 -17.61 8.76
C PRO A 83 8.35 -16.44 8.93
N GLY A 84 8.35 -15.82 10.11
CA GLY A 84 9.15 -14.62 10.41
C GLY A 84 8.62 -13.33 9.78
N GLY A 85 7.44 -13.36 9.16
CA GLY A 85 6.86 -12.19 8.50
C GLY A 85 6.65 -10.99 9.43
N LEU A 86 6.27 -11.22 10.70
CA LEU A 86 6.12 -10.14 11.67
C LEU A 86 7.47 -9.53 12.08
N LEU A 87 8.52 -10.36 12.16
CA LEU A 87 9.89 -9.89 12.38
C LEU A 87 10.35 -9.00 11.22
N GLN A 88 10.23 -9.51 10.00
CA GLN A 88 10.64 -8.78 8.79
C GLN A 88 9.88 -7.44 8.66
N LEU A 89 8.56 -7.45 8.88
CA LEU A 89 7.73 -6.25 8.87
C LEU A 89 8.27 -5.20 9.87
N GLY A 90 8.47 -5.58 11.13
CA GLY A 90 8.98 -4.67 12.16
C GLY A 90 10.37 -4.09 11.81
N LEU A 91 11.28 -4.92 11.31
CA LEU A 91 12.63 -4.48 10.92
C LEU A 91 12.61 -3.51 9.74
N GLU A 92 11.82 -3.79 8.70
CA GLU A 92 11.72 -2.91 7.53
C GLU A 92 11.05 -1.59 7.89
N VAL A 93 10.00 -1.60 8.71
CA VAL A 93 9.33 -0.37 9.16
C VAL A 93 10.24 0.46 10.03
N ALA A 94 10.96 -0.15 10.98
CA ALA A 94 11.97 0.53 11.79
C ALA A 94 13.06 1.17 10.95
N PHE A 95 13.55 0.47 9.91
CA PHE A 95 14.53 0.99 8.96
C PHE A 95 14.00 2.23 8.21
N TYR A 96 12.84 2.13 7.56
CA TYR A 96 12.29 3.23 6.77
C TYR A 96 11.84 4.41 7.65
N ALA A 97 11.35 4.15 8.86
CA ALA A 97 10.97 5.19 9.80
C ALA A 97 12.20 5.97 10.28
N LEU A 98 13.28 5.26 10.62
CA LEU A 98 14.57 5.87 10.95
C LEU A 98 15.11 6.69 9.78
N GLN A 99 15.11 6.17 8.57
CA GLN A 99 15.55 6.92 7.39
C GLN A 99 14.71 8.20 7.17
N GLY A 100 13.40 8.13 7.40
CA GLY A 100 12.52 9.28 7.28
C GLY A 100 12.83 10.43 8.27
N THR A 101 13.53 10.14 9.36
CA THR A 101 13.97 11.18 10.31
C THR A 101 14.99 12.15 9.71
N ASP A 102 15.76 11.74 8.69
CA ASP A 102 16.78 12.59 8.05
C ASP A 102 16.17 13.81 7.33
N ALA A 103 14.90 13.73 6.95
CA ALA A 103 14.16 14.81 6.28
C ALA A 103 13.37 15.70 7.26
N HIS A 104 13.42 15.44 8.56
CA HIS A 104 12.60 16.13 9.55
C HIS A 104 13.45 16.82 10.63
N ILE A 105 13.15 18.09 10.88
CA ILE A 105 13.75 18.83 12.00
C ILE A 105 12.92 18.57 13.24
N PHE A 106 13.46 17.80 14.18
CA PHE A 106 12.87 17.67 15.51
C PHE A 106 13.20 18.89 16.37
N SER A 107 12.27 19.25 17.26
CA SER A 107 12.47 20.34 18.24
C SER A 107 12.89 21.67 17.56
N GLY A 108 12.15 22.06 16.50
CA GLY A 108 12.47 23.22 15.67
C GLY A 108 12.56 24.54 16.42
N GLN A 109 11.79 24.68 17.51
CA GLN A 109 11.76 25.88 18.37
C GLN A 109 12.84 25.89 19.47
N SER A 110 13.63 24.83 19.60
CA SER A 110 14.66 24.71 20.64
C SER A 110 16.01 25.28 20.22
N THR A 111 16.86 25.59 21.21
CA THR A 111 18.25 26.01 20.98
C THR A 111 19.06 24.90 20.30
N ILE A 112 20.13 25.27 19.58
CA ILE A 112 21.03 24.33 18.90
C ILE A 112 21.60 23.29 19.88
N SER A 113 22.02 23.72 21.08
CA SER A 113 22.54 22.83 22.12
C SER A 113 21.52 21.79 22.58
N THR A 114 20.25 22.21 22.75
CA THR A 114 19.16 21.30 23.13
C THR A 114 18.86 20.32 22.01
N ARG A 115 18.80 20.78 20.75
CA ARG A 115 18.53 19.92 19.60
C ARG A 115 19.61 18.85 19.43
N ARG A 116 20.89 19.20 19.60
CA ARG A 116 22.00 18.24 19.54
C ARG A 116 21.86 17.08 20.53
N GLN A 117 21.18 17.31 21.66
CA GLN A 117 20.90 16.27 22.65
C GLN A 117 19.61 15.50 22.36
N LEU A 118 18.55 16.17 21.88
CA LEU A 118 17.24 15.55 21.68
C LEU A 118 17.09 14.81 20.35
N GLU A 119 17.76 15.26 19.29
CA GLU A 119 17.62 14.66 17.96
C GLU A 119 18.01 13.18 17.91
N PRO A 120 19.14 12.73 18.51
CA PRO A 120 19.43 11.29 18.61
C PRO A 120 18.33 10.50 19.35
N ARG A 121 17.70 11.09 20.36
CA ARG A 121 16.60 10.45 21.11
C ARG A 121 15.33 10.35 20.26
N TRP A 122 15.00 11.38 19.48
CA TRP A 122 13.90 11.34 18.53
C TRP A 122 14.10 10.27 17.45
N ARG A 123 15.33 10.15 16.92
CA ARG A 123 15.69 9.09 15.97
C ARG A 123 15.53 7.71 16.59
N HIS A 124 16.05 7.52 17.79
CA HIS A 124 15.97 6.25 18.52
C HIS A 124 14.52 5.86 18.84
N ALA A 125 13.73 6.82 19.34
CA ALA A 125 12.29 6.61 19.57
C ALA A 125 11.55 6.28 18.27
N THR A 126 11.87 6.92 17.15
CA THR A 126 11.22 6.64 15.85
C THR A 126 11.56 5.24 15.36
N PHE A 127 12.80 4.81 15.52
CA PHE A 127 13.21 3.42 15.25
C PHE A 127 12.43 2.42 16.13
N ILE A 128 12.33 2.67 17.44
CA ILE A 128 11.55 1.82 18.36
C ILE A 128 10.07 1.78 17.97
N GLY A 129 9.48 2.93 17.63
CA GLY A 129 8.10 3.04 17.18
C GLY A 129 7.84 2.20 15.93
N GLY A 130 8.75 2.25 14.96
CA GLY A 130 8.67 1.40 13.77
C GLY A 130 8.81 -0.08 14.08
N LEU A 131 9.72 -0.46 14.98
CA LEU A 131 9.93 -1.85 15.38
C LEU A 131 8.71 -2.44 16.10
N CYS A 132 8.05 -1.65 16.95
CA CYS A 132 6.97 -2.11 17.83
C CYS A 132 5.55 -1.81 17.32
N CYS A 133 5.39 -1.13 16.18
CA CYS A 133 4.07 -0.64 15.73
C CYS A 133 3.02 -1.75 15.52
N GLU A 134 3.46 -2.96 15.13
CA GLU A 134 2.58 -4.10 14.88
C GLU A 134 2.72 -5.21 15.94
N LEU A 135 3.38 -4.91 17.08
CA LEU A 135 3.62 -5.88 18.17
C LEU A 135 2.32 -6.41 18.79
N HIS A 136 1.25 -5.61 18.73
CA HIS A 136 -0.09 -5.98 19.18
C HIS A 136 -0.62 -7.26 18.49
N ARG A 137 -0.18 -7.57 17.27
CA ARG A 137 -0.64 -8.76 16.52
C ARG A 137 -0.29 -10.08 17.23
N ALA A 138 0.87 -10.12 17.88
CA ALA A 138 1.31 -11.29 18.66
C ALA A 138 0.39 -11.59 19.85
N LEU A 139 -0.36 -10.59 20.34
CA LEU A 139 -1.31 -10.72 21.44
C LEU A 139 -2.77 -10.85 20.94
N ALA A 140 -3.13 -10.06 19.93
CA ALA A 140 -4.52 -9.88 19.52
C ALA A 140 -4.98 -10.91 18.48
N SER A 141 -4.10 -11.31 17.55
CA SER A 141 -4.49 -12.00 16.33
C SER A 141 -4.19 -13.50 16.35
N LEU A 142 -3.26 -13.92 17.20
CA LEU A 142 -2.67 -15.25 17.17
C LEU A 142 -2.93 -16.02 18.48
N ILE A 143 -2.97 -17.34 18.33
CA ILE A 143 -2.84 -18.33 19.40
C ILE A 143 -1.64 -19.20 19.01
N VAL A 144 -0.67 -19.32 19.90
CA VAL A 144 0.53 -20.12 19.68
C VAL A 144 0.51 -21.29 20.65
N VAL A 145 0.62 -22.51 20.13
CA VAL A 145 0.58 -23.74 20.94
C VAL A 145 1.77 -24.65 20.62
N ASP A 146 2.19 -25.45 21.59
CA ASP A 146 3.14 -26.54 21.34
C ASP A 146 2.43 -27.79 20.78
N ALA A 147 3.18 -28.88 20.62
CA ALA A 147 2.63 -30.16 20.14
C ALA A 147 1.64 -30.82 21.10
N ASP A 148 1.72 -30.51 22.39
CA ASP A 148 0.83 -31.03 23.44
C ASP A 148 -0.42 -30.15 23.63
N GLY A 149 -0.48 -29.00 22.94
CA GLY A 149 -1.59 -28.05 22.99
C GLY A 149 -1.47 -26.99 24.09
N ASN A 150 -0.32 -26.88 24.76
CA ASN A 150 -0.09 -25.82 25.74
C ASN A 150 0.06 -24.48 25.01
N GLU A 151 -0.69 -23.46 25.43
CA GLU A 151 -0.65 -22.13 24.84
C GLU A 151 0.50 -21.29 25.40
N TRP A 152 1.20 -20.58 24.52
CA TRP A 152 2.22 -19.60 24.90
C TRP A 152 1.59 -18.53 25.80
N PRO A 153 2.08 -18.33 27.05
CA PRO A 153 1.60 -17.27 27.91
C PRO A 153 2.17 -15.92 27.47
N SER A 154 1.64 -15.37 26.39
CA SER A 154 2.17 -14.18 25.69
C SER A 154 2.19 -12.90 26.54
N TYR A 155 1.42 -12.86 27.63
CA TYR A 155 1.45 -11.76 28.61
C TYR A 155 2.51 -11.94 29.70
N LEU A 156 3.13 -13.12 29.83
CA LEU A 156 4.11 -13.39 30.88
C LEU A 156 5.54 -13.26 30.37
N MET A 157 5.80 -13.71 29.14
CA MET A 157 7.17 -13.82 28.62
C MET A 157 7.24 -13.80 27.09
N PRO A 158 8.40 -13.43 26.51
CA PRO A 158 8.66 -13.56 25.08
C PRO A 158 8.52 -15.01 24.58
N LEU A 159 8.18 -15.18 23.31
CA LEU A 159 7.98 -16.49 22.70
C LEU A 159 9.25 -17.35 22.77
N ALA A 160 10.41 -16.79 22.44
CA ALA A 160 11.68 -17.51 22.51
C ALA A 160 12.02 -17.98 23.92
N THR A 161 11.63 -17.24 24.96
CA THR A 161 11.83 -17.64 26.36
C THR A 161 10.97 -18.86 26.70
N TRP A 162 9.67 -18.81 26.35
CA TRP A 162 8.77 -19.94 26.58
C TRP A 162 9.21 -21.21 25.83
N LEU A 163 9.64 -21.06 24.56
CA LEU A 163 10.17 -22.16 23.75
C LEU A 163 11.41 -22.79 24.38
N ALA A 164 12.34 -21.96 24.88
CA ALA A 164 13.57 -22.43 25.51
C ALA A 164 13.33 -23.11 26.86
N GLU A 165 12.54 -22.49 27.75
CA GLU A 165 12.24 -23.02 29.09
C GLU A 165 11.46 -24.34 29.02
N SER A 166 10.53 -24.44 28.07
CA SER A 166 9.70 -25.63 27.86
C SER A 166 10.34 -26.66 26.94
N ARG A 167 11.54 -26.36 26.39
CA ARG A 167 12.27 -27.20 25.42
C ARG A 167 11.42 -27.62 24.21
N ILE A 168 10.67 -26.66 23.67
CA ILE A 168 9.77 -26.88 22.54
C ILE A 168 10.59 -26.83 21.25
N GLU A 169 10.62 -27.92 20.50
CA GLU A 169 11.28 -27.98 19.19
C GLU A 169 10.41 -27.45 18.06
N ARG A 170 9.08 -27.46 18.24
CA ARG A 170 8.11 -27.05 17.22
C ARG A 170 6.83 -26.53 17.86
N TYR A 171 6.30 -25.45 17.30
CA TYR A 171 5.06 -24.82 17.73
C TYR A 171 4.14 -24.54 16.54
N PHE A 172 2.86 -24.33 16.81
CA PHE A 172 1.81 -24.14 15.82
C PHE A 172 1.10 -22.83 16.06
N VAL A 173 0.63 -22.20 14.98
CA VAL A 173 0.01 -20.88 15.02
C VAL A 173 -1.40 -20.97 14.49
N ARG A 174 -2.37 -20.47 15.27
CA ARG A 174 -3.78 -20.40 14.90
C ARG A 174 -4.23 -18.95 14.92
N TRP A 175 -5.02 -18.56 13.92
CA TRP A 175 -5.61 -17.22 13.87
C TRP A 175 -6.90 -17.18 14.68
N ARG A 176 -7.04 -16.12 15.50
CA ARG A 176 -8.30 -15.84 16.21
C ARG A 176 -9.35 -15.36 15.21
N THR A 177 -10.54 -15.97 15.25
CA THR A 177 -11.68 -15.53 14.44
C THR A 177 -12.16 -14.17 14.92
N GLN A 178 -12.31 -13.20 14.01
CA GLN A 178 -12.79 -11.85 14.32
C GLN A 178 -12.00 -11.12 15.43
N ALA A 179 -10.67 -11.26 15.43
CA ALA A 179 -9.83 -10.51 16.35
C ALA A 179 -10.02 -9.00 16.14
N PRO A 180 -10.46 -8.23 17.17
CA PRO A 180 -10.57 -6.79 17.04
C PRO A 180 -9.18 -6.16 16.87
N GLU A 181 -9.06 -5.10 16.08
CA GLU A 181 -7.82 -4.33 16.00
C GLU A 181 -7.59 -3.58 17.32
N ALA A 182 -6.75 -4.14 18.19
CA ALA A 182 -6.45 -3.60 19.51
C ALA A 182 -4.97 -3.18 19.62
N ARG A 183 -4.58 -2.11 18.91
CA ARG A 183 -3.18 -1.62 18.88
C ARG A 183 -2.62 -1.30 20.27
N SER A 184 -3.47 -0.87 21.20
CA SER A 184 -3.09 -0.61 22.59
C SER A 184 -2.52 -1.84 23.31
N LEU A 185 -2.83 -3.07 22.88
CA LEU A 185 -2.21 -4.28 23.42
C LEU A 185 -0.69 -4.30 23.17
N GLY A 186 -0.21 -3.66 22.10
CA GLY A 186 1.22 -3.53 21.83
C GLY A 186 1.97 -2.87 23.00
N LEU A 187 1.33 -1.96 23.73
CA LEU A 187 1.92 -1.28 24.90
C LEU A 187 2.25 -2.25 26.04
N PHE A 188 1.52 -3.36 26.16
CA PHE A 188 1.84 -4.40 27.13
C PHE A 188 3.14 -5.12 26.77
N ALA A 189 3.38 -5.33 25.47
CA ALA A 189 4.56 -6.05 24.99
C ALA A 189 5.81 -5.18 24.91
N VAL A 190 5.67 -3.84 24.88
CA VAL A 190 6.81 -2.89 24.80
C VAL A 190 7.89 -3.17 25.85
N PRO A 191 7.61 -3.38 27.14
CA PRO A 191 8.64 -3.65 28.15
C PRO A 191 9.45 -4.94 27.93
N HIS A 192 8.93 -5.90 27.17
CA HIS A 192 9.66 -7.11 26.79
C HIS A 192 10.67 -6.87 25.66
N VAL A 193 10.53 -5.77 24.92
CA VAL A 193 11.39 -5.39 23.80
C VAL A 193 12.30 -4.21 24.16
N VAL A 194 11.74 -3.21 24.83
CA VAL A 194 12.38 -1.94 25.16
C VAL A 194 12.72 -1.91 26.64
N GLN A 195 14.00 -2.06 26.97
CA GLN A 195 14.46 -2.05 28.35
C GLN A 195 14.11 -0.72 29.05
N PRO A 196 13.78 -0.73 30.36
CA PRO A 196 13.43 0.49 31.10
C PRO A 196 14.49 1.60 31.02
N ALA A 197 15.78 1.23 30.97
CA ALA A 197 16.88 2.19 30.82
C ALA A 197 16.83 2.97 29.50
N VAL A 198 16.34 2.35 28.42
CA VAL A 198 16.14 3.03 27.12
C VAL A 198 15.03 4.06 27.25
N LEU A 199 13.88 3.71 27.83
CA LEU A 199 12.78 4.66 28.06
C LEU A 199 13.22 5.83 28.95
N GLN A 200 13.98 5.55 30.00
CA GLN A 200 14.54 6.58 30.87
C GLN A 200 15.46 7.53 30.09
N ASN A 201 16.32 7.01 29.20
CA ASN A 201 17.14 7.84 28.33
C ASN A 201 16.29 8.71 27.38
N LEU A 202 15.26 8.13 26.74
CA LEU A 202 14.35 8.87 25.86
C LEU A 202 13.65 10.03 26.58
N SER A 203 13.29 9.87 27.85
CA SER A 203 12.67 10.94 28.66
C SER A 203 13.64 11.99 29.19
N ALA A 204 14.96 11.75 29.15
CA ALA A 204 15.89 12.70 29.74
C ALA A 204 15.80 14.07 29.01
N GLY A 205 15.73 15.16 29.77
CA GLY A 205 15.70 16.52 29.25
C GLY A 205 14.48 16.90 28.40
N ASN A 206 13.39 16.11 28.41
CA ASN A 206 12.13 16.42 27.72
C ASN A 206 10.94 15.66 28.32
N THR A 207 9.71 16.00 27.95
CA THR A 207 8.49 15.32 28.41
C THR A 207 7.62 14.77 27.27
N VAL A 208 8.12 14.80 26.03
CA VAL A 208 7.31 14.61 24.82
C VAL A 208 7.62 13.29 24.10
N ILE A 209 8.89 12.87 24.06
CA ILE A 209 9.33 11.73 23.24
C ILE A 209 8.66 10.42 23.67
N VAL A 210 8.66 10.10 24.97
CA VAL A 210 8.08 8.84 25.47
C VAL A 210 6.55 8.82 25.27
N PRO A 211 5.77 9.86 25.63
CA PRO A 211 4.34 9.90 25.30
C PRO A 211 4.06 9.76 23.80
N HIS A 212 4.85 10.39 22.93
CA HIS A 212 4.69 10.28 21.48
C HIS A 212 5.00 8.87 20.96
N LEU A 213 6.04 8.23 21.50
CA LEU A 213 6.37 6.84 21.19
C LEU A 213 5.23 5.90 21.59
N LEU A 214 4.76 6.00 22.84
CA LEU A 214 3.66 5.15 23.33
C LEU A 214 2.36 5.43 22.59
N ALA A 215 2.06 6.69 22.27
CA ALA A 215 0.90 7.02 21.45
C ALA A 215 0.97 6.38 20.06
N SER A 216 2.16 6.37 19.44
CA SER A 216 2.35 5.73 18.13
C SER A 216 2.15 4.21 18.20
N VAL A 217 2.81 3.53 19.16
CA VAL A 217 2.68 2.07 19.32
C VAL A 217 1.24 1.67 19.67
N GLY A 218 0.59 2.44 20.56
CA GLY A 218 -0.79 2.19 20.97
C GLY A 218 -1.83 2.62 19.94
N GLY A 219 -1.44 3.33 18.88
CA GLY A 219 -2.35 3.87 17.88
C GLY A 219 -3.29 4.96 18.42
N LEU A 220 -2.84 5.72 19.43
CA LEU A 220 -3.63 6.72 20.14
C LEU A 220 -3.38 8.12 19.54
N PRO A 221 -4.44 8.94 19.37
CA PRO A 221 -4.28 10.32 18.93
C PRO A 221 -3.62 11.18 20.03
N VAL A 222 -2.81 12.16 19.61
CA VAL A 222 -2.23 13.19 20.50
C VAL A 222 -2.87 14.53 20.15
N TYR A 223 -3.53 15.16 21.14
CA TYR A 223 -4.41 16.32 20.89
C TYR A 223 -3.71 17.68 20.85
N ARG A 224 -2.52 17.83 21.42
CA ARG A 224 -1.87 19.15 21.57
C ARG A 224 -0.84 19.44 20.49
N GLU A 225 -0.05 18.45 20.12
CA GLU A 225 1.07 18.61 19.20
C GLU A 225 1.07 17.48 18.17
N PRO A 226 1.43 17.77 16.91
CA PRO A 226 1.52 16.74 15.88
C PRO A 226 2.60 15.74 16.26
N ASN A 227 2.23 14.47 16.27
CA ASN A 227 3.17 13.40 16.52
C ASN A 227 3.93 13.04 15.23
N VAL A 228 5.03 13.75 14.98
CA VAL A 228 5.90 13.54 13.80
C VAL A 228 6.44 12.11 13.75
N LEU A 229 6.79 11.54 14.92
CA LEU A 229 7.22 10.15 15.04
C LEU A 229 6.14 9.20 14.53
N ASP A 230 4.89 9.36 14.99
CA ASP A 230 3.78 8.52 14.54
C ASP A 230 3.52 8.68 13.03
N SER A 231 3.60 9.91 12.53
CA SER A 231 3.45 10.19 11.10
C SER A 231 4.50 9.46 10.26
N LEU A 232 5.75 9.43 10.73
CA LEU A 232 6.84 8.69 10.09
C LEU A 232 6.59 7.18 10.13
N VAL A 233 6.25 6.64 11.30
CA VAL A 233 5.98 5.20 11.47
C VAL A 233 4.82 4.74 10.59
N ARG A 234 3.70 5.48 10.56
CA ARG A 234 2.54 5.16 9.70
C ARG A 234 2.88 5.16 8.21
N ARG A 235 3.60 6.19 7.74
CA ARG A 235 4.07 6.26 6.34
C ARG A 235 4.98 5.09 5.99
N SER A 236 5.96 4.80 6.86
CA SER A 236 6.89 3.70 6.65
C SER A 236 6.19 2.34 6.66
N LEU A 237 5.22 2.13 7.52
CA LEU A 237 4.41 0.92 7.57
C LEU A 237 3.58 0.71 6.30
N ALA A 238 2.89 1.75 5.84
CA ALA A 238 2.18 1.69 4.56
C ALA A 238 3.14 1.43 3.38
N LEU A 239 4.32 2.07 3.36
CA LEU A 239 5.33 1.87 2.32
C LEU A 239 5.82 0.42 2.28
N VAL A 240 6.15 -0.14 3.43
CA VAL A 240 6.66 -1.51 3.54
C VAL A 240 5.62 -2.52 3.08
N ILE A 241 4.36 -2.34 3.49
CA ILE A 241 3.27 -3.22 3.07
C ILE A 241 2.99 -3.07 1.56
N ASP A 242 2.91 -1.84 1.03
CA ASP A 242 2.72 -1.59 -0.40
C ASP A 242 3.82 -2.24 -1.26
N ARG A 243 5.09 -2.14 -0.82
CA ARG A 243 6.21 -2.82 -1.49
C ARG A 243 6.09 -4.34 -1.45
N ASN A 244 5.70 -4.91 -0.31
CA ASN A 244 5.50 -6.36 -0.17
C ASN A 244 4.37 -6.87 -1.07
N LEU A 245 3.26 -6.13 -1.13
CA LEU A 245 2.10 -6.44 -1.97
C LEU A 245 2.45 -6.40 -3.45
N LYS A 246 3.14 -5.35 -3.91
CA LYS A 246 3.62 -5.24 -5.30
C LYS A 246 4.55 -6.39 -5.66
N ALA A 247 5.54 -6.66 -4.81
CA ALA A 247 6.47 -7.77 -5.02
C ALA A 247 5.80 -9.16 -4.98
N SER A 248 4.62 -9.27 -4.36
CA SER A 248 3.82 -10.50 -4.33
C SER A 248 2.91 -10.62 -5.56
N ALA A 249 2.31 -9.51 -6.00
CA ALA A 249 1.52 -9.46 -7.24
C ALA A 249 2.37 -9.85 -8.46
N ASP A 250 3.61 -9.38 -8.52
CA ASP A 250 4.58 -9.74 -9.56
C ASP A 250 4.90 -11.25 -9.59
N ARG A 251 4.82 -11.93 -8.43
CA ARG A 251 5.11 -13.37 -8.30
C ARG A 251 3.90 -14.28 -8.53
N TYR A 252 2.70 -13.83 -8.16
CA TYR A 252 1.50 -14.67 -8.07
C TYR A 252 0.33 -14.21 -8.96
N GLY A 253 0.50 -13.14 -9.76
CA GLY A 253 -0.38 -12.80 -10.88
C GLY A 253 -1.69 -12.10 -10.53
N SER A 254 -1.92 -11.71 -9.27
CA SER A 254 -3.07 -10.88 -8.90
C SER A 254 -2.67 -9.75 -7.93
N PRO A 255 -3.07 -8.50 -8.18
CA PRO A 255 -2.88 -7.41 -7.24
C PRO A 255 -3.75 -7.64 -6.00
N GLN A 256 -3.11 -7.81 -4.86
CA GLN A 256 -3.78 -7.83 -3.56
C GLN A 256 -3.74 -6.42 -2.98
N PHE A 257 -4.90 -5.89 -2.63
CA PHE A 257 -4.96 -4.66 -1.85
C PHE A 257 -4.73 -4.99 -0.38
N GLY A 258 -3.98 -4.13 0.29
CA GLY A 258 -3.63 -4.38 1.68
C GLY A 258 -4.82 -4.10 2.59
N SER A 259 -5.30 -5.11 3.31
CA SER A 259 -6.32 -4.95 4.36
C SER A 259 -5.97 -3.87 5.38
N HIS A 260 -4.68 -3.59 5.58
CA HIS A 260 -4.17 -2.50 6.42
C HIS A 260 -4.62 -1.08 6.00
N LEU A 261 -5.17 -0.89 4.80
CA LEU A 261 -5.60 0.43 4.32
C LEU A 261 -6.88 0.89 5.00
N GLU A 262 -7.74 -0.04 5.41
CA GLU A 262 -8.99 0.27 6.10
C GLU A 262 -8.76 1.20 7.29
N ARG A 263 -7.84 0.86 8.21
CA ARG A 263 -7.57 1.70 9.39
C ARG A 263 -7.15 3.13 9.03
N TYR A 264 -6.43 3.32 7.93
CA TYR A 264 -6.02 4.65 7.46
C TYR A 264 -7.21 5.40 6.83
N LEU A 265 -8.05 4.71 6.08
CA LEU A 265 -9.30 5.26 5.55
C LEU A 265 -10.23 5.68 6.69
N VAL A 266 -10.46 4.82 7.67
CA VAL A 266 -11.31 5.12 8.85
C VAL A 266 -10.73 6.30 9.64
N ASP A 267 -9.42 6.35 9.87
CA ASP A 267 -8.76 7.49 10.52
C ASP A 267 -8.92 8.79 9.72
N ALA A 268 -8.81 8.74 8.40
CA ALA A 268 -9.07 9.89 7.52
C ALA A 268 -10.52 10.36 7.62
N LEU A 269 -11.50 9.44 7.58
CA LEU A 269 -12.92 9.76 7.74
C LEU A 269 -13.21 10.44 9.08
N ARG A 270 -12.61 9.96 10.18
CA ARG A 270 -12.72 10.56 11.52
C ARG A 270 -12.14 11.97 11.57
N ARG A 271 -10.97 12.17 10.95
CA ARG A 271 -10.31 13.49 10.87
C ARG A 271 -11.15 14.48 10.09
N LEU A 272 -11.70 14.07 8.94
CA LEU A 272 -12.59 14.90 8.13
C LEU A 272 -13.87 15.26 8.92
N ALA A 273 -14.50 14.29 9.58
CA ALA A 273 -15.67 14.52 10.42
C ALA A 273 -15.41 15.50 11.59
N SER A 274 -14.16 15.59 12.06
CA SER A 274 -13.77 16.45 13.18
C SER A 274 -13.32 17.84 12.76
N ALA A 275 -12.72 17.98 11.56
CA ALA A 275 -12.05 19.20 11.13
C ALA A 275 -12.83 19.98 10.04
N GLU A 276 -13.57 19.29 9.17
CA GLU A 276 -14.15 19.89 7.98
C GLU A 276 -15.61 20.28 8.17
N SER A 277 -15.91 21.56 7.92
CA SER A 277 -17.28 22.08 8.05
C SER A 277 -18.29 21.39 7.13
N ALA A 278 -17.84 20.91 5.96
CA ALA A 278 -18.65 20.17 5.00
C ALA A 278 -19.02 18.75 5.49
N TRP A 279 -18.33 18.24 6.50
CA TRP A 279 -18.56 16.92 7.08
C TRP A 279 -19.44 16.96 8.34
N VAL A 280 -19.86 18.15 8.77
CA VAL A 280 -20.81 18.30 9.88
C VAL A 280 -22.17 17.73 9.45
N PRO A 281 -22.73 16.74 10.17
CA PRO A 281 -23.92 16.05 9.69
C PRO A 281 -25.15 16.94 9.54
N ASN A 282 -25.98 16.62 8.54
CA ASN A 282 -27.31 17.20 8.33
C ASN A 282 -27.32 18.74 8.12
N ARG A 283 -26.20 19.34 7.72
CA ARG A 283 -26.13 20.75 7.28
C ARG A 283 -26.42 20.88 5.79
N ASP A 284 -26.74 22.11 5.36
CA ASP A 284 -26.86 22.41 3.93
C ASP A 284 -25.58 22.01 3.18
N LYS A 285 -25.74 21.25 2.10
CA LYS A 285 -24.66 20.68 1.29
C LYS A 285 -23.65 19.79 2.06
N SER A 286 -24.06 19.23 3.19
CA SER A 286 -23.21 18.31 3.95
C SER A 286 -22.88 17.05 3.17
N ARG A 287 -21.68 16.53 3.41
CA ARG A 287 -21.18 15.22 2.98
C ARG A 287 -21.73 14.07 3.82
N VAL A 288 -22.19 14.36 5.03
CA VAL A 288 -22.61 13.37 6.02
C VAL A 288 -24.07 13.58 6.38
N TRP A 289 -24.86 12.51 6.26
CA TRP A 289 -26.29 12.55 6.57
C TRP A 289 -26.63 11.45 7.57
N TYR A 290 -27.25 11.84 8.68
CA TYR A 290 -27.61 10.90 9.74
C TYR A 290 -29.12 10.94 9.99
N GLY A 291 -29.80 9.86 9.61
CA GLY A 291 -31.24 9.67 9.78
C GLY A 291 -31.57 8.54 10.75
N SER A 292 -32.86 8.28 10.94
CA SER A 292 -33.34 7.17 11.78
C SER A 292 -32.99 5.78 11.21
N ASP A 293 -32.69 5.72 9.92
CA ASP A 293 -32.36 4.53 9.13
C ASP A 293 -30.85 4.31 8.97
N GLY A 294 -30.01 5.22 9.45
CA GLY A 294 -28.56 5.05 9.50
C GLY A 294 -27.75 6.30 9.17
N LEU A 295 -26.42 6.11 9.20
CA LEU A 295 -25.43 7.13 8.87
C LEU A 295 -24.92 6.91 7.44
N PHE A 296 -25.05 7.93 6.62
CA PHE A 296 -24.73 7.92 5.19
C PHE A 296 -23.64 8.94 4.86
N LEU A 297 -22.70 8.53 4.00
CA LEU A 297 -21.65 9.38 3.43
C LEU A 297 -21.88 9.54 1.93
N LEU A 298 -21.94 10.77 1.43
CA LEU A 298 -22.12 11.02 0.00
C LEU A 298 -20.97 10.45 -0.83
N TRP A 299 -21.31 9.71 -1.88
CA TRP A 299 -20.34 8.99 -2.71
C TRP A 299 -20.42 9.45 -4.17
N PRO A 300 -19.29 9.67 -4.87
CA PRO A 300 -17.90 9.39 -4.49
C PRO A 300 -17.17 10.54 -3.77
N GLN A 301 -17.86 11.62 -3.37
CA GLN A 301 -17.18 12.82 -2.87
C GLN A 301 -16.43 12.57 -1.55
N CYS A 302 -17.00 11.81 -0.62
CA CYS A 302 -16.31 11.44 0.62
C CYS A 302 -15.04 10.60 0.35
N ALA A 303 -15.03 9.78 -0.71
CA ALA A 303 -13.84 9.04 -1.12
C ALA A 303 -12.72 10.00 -1.55
N ALA A 304 -13.06 11.01 -2.37
CA ALA A 304 -12.11 11.99 -2.86
C ALA A 304 -11.52 12.84 -1.71
N ASP A 305 -12.34 13.26 -0.75
CA ASP A 305 -11.87 13.99 0.43
C ASP A 305 -10.90 13.13 1.27
N ALA A 306 -11.22 11.85 1.49
CA ALA A 306 -10.35 10.92 2.22
C ALA A 306 -9.03 10.66 1.47
N GLN A 307 -9.10 10.44 0.15
CA GLN A 307 -7.91 10.25 -0.68
C GLN A 307 -7.00 11.48 -0.66
N ALA A 308 -7.57 12.69 -0.80
CA ALA A 308 -6.81 13.93 -0.76
C ALA A 308 -6.10 14.14 0.59
N LEU A 309 -6.77 13.80 1.70
CA LEU A 309 -6.17 13.87 3.03
C LEU A 309 -5.02 12.86 3.18
N LEU A 310 -5.19 11.61 2.73
CA LEU A 310 -4.14 10.59 2.79
C LEU A 310 -2.97 10.88 1.84
N GLU A 311 -3.22 11.51 0.70
CA GLU A 311 -2.19 11.99 -0.22
C GLU A 311 -1.39 13.14 0.41
N ALA A 312 -2.06 14.08 1.09
CA ALA A 312 -1.40 15.15 1.84
C ALA A 312 -0.52 14.59 2.98
N ASP A 313 -0.95 13.50 3.60
CA ASP A 313 -0.15 12.74 4.58
C ASP A 313 1.00 11.95 3.94
N GLN A 314 1.09 11.91 2.60
CA GLN A 314 2.07 11.15 1.81
C GLN A 314 2.01 9.64 2.06
N LEU A 315 0.79 9.11 2.25
CA LEU A 315 0.59 7.68 2.49
C LEU A 315 0.62 6.91 1.15
N PRO A 316 1.54 5.96 0.95
CA PRO A 316 1.60 5.16 -0.27
C PRO A 316 0.51 4.08 -0.32
N GLY A 317 0.23 3.57 -1.52
CA GLY A 317 -0.66 2.42 -1.72
C GLY A 317 -2.16 2.74 -1.72
N ILE A 318 -2.56 4.01 -1.62
CA ILE A 318 -3.97 4.41 -1.63
C ILE A 318 -4.59 4.16 -3.02
N PRO A 319 -5.71 3.40 -3.10
CA PRO A 319 -6.43 3.22 -4.35
C PRO A 319 -6.96 4.55 -4.88
N LYS A 320 -6.83 4.76 -6.20
CA LYS A 320 -7.32 5.97 -6.86
C LYS A 320 -8.81 5.92 -7.21
N SER A 321 -9.36 4.72 -7.39
CA SER A 321 -10.78 4.54 -7.68
C SER A 321 -11.61 4.58 -6.40
N ALA A 322 -12.68 5.37 -6.40
CA ALA A 322 -13.67 5.37 -5.32
C ALA A 322 -14.34 4.00 -5.16
N ASP A 323 -14.54 3.25 -6.24
CA ASP A 323 -15.14 1.90 -6.17
C ASP A 323 -14.23 0.93 -5.40
N THR A 324 -12.91 0.99 -5.64
CA THR A 324 -11.95 0.17 -4.89
C THR A 324 -11.88 0.56 -3.42
N VAL A 325 -12.02 1.85 -3.09
CA VAL A 325 -12.12 2.31 -1.70
C VAL A 325 -13.39 1.75 -1.05
N LEU A 326 -14.52 1.77 -1.77
CA LEU A 326 -15.78 1.19 -1.30
C LEU A 326 -15.65 -0.32 -1.06
N ASP A 327 -15.08 -1.06 -2.00
CA ASP A 327 -14.86 -2.51 -1.86
C ASP A 327 -14.01 -2.84 -0.62
N LEU A 328 -12.98 -2.03 -0.33
CA LEU A 328 -12.18 -2.18 0.89
C LEU A 328 -12.99 -1.92 2.17
N LEU A 329 -13.81 -0.87 2.18
CA LEU A 329 -14.66 -0.55 3.34
C LEU A 329 -15.74 -1.61 3.57
N LEU A 330 -16.30 -2.18 2.50
CA LEU A 330 -17.26 -3.29 2.58
C LEU A 330 -16.58 -4.57 3.06
N ALA A 331 -15.42 -4.93 2.50
CA ALA A 331 -14.67 -6.12 2.90
C ALA A 331 -14.24 -6.08 4.37
N ALA A 332 -13.99 -4.88 4.91
CA ALA A 332 -13.66 -4.67 6.31
C ALA A 332 -14.88 -4.52 7.24
N GLY A 333 -16.12 -4.53 6.70
CA GLY A 333 -17.35 -4.37 7.48
C GLY A 333 -17.57 -2.94 8.02
N VAL A 334 -16.88 -1.94 7.47
CA VAL A 334 -17.04 -0.52 7.82
C VAL A 334 -18.31 0.05 7.18
N ALA A 335 -18.66 -0.44 5.99
CA ALA A 335 -19.86 -0.06 5.24
C ALA A 335 -20.80 -1.26 5.01
N GLU A 336 -22.08 -0.97 4.79
CA GLU A 336 -23.12 -1.94 4.45
C GLU A 336 -23.55 -1.77 2.99
N PRO A 337 -23.61 -2.85 2.19
CA PRO A 337 -24.21 -2.79 0.87
C PRO A 337 -25.73 -2.61 0.98
N ARG A 338 -26.37 -2.09 -0.06
CA ARG A 338 -27.83 -1.94 -0.10
C ARG A 338 -28.52 -3.28 -0.28
N ASP A 339 -28.01 -4.09 -1.21
CA ASP A 339 -28.50 -5.43 -1.52
C ASP A 339 -27.39 -6.26 -2.18
N SER A 340 -27.71 -7.47 -2.65
CA SER A 340 -26.75 -8.39 -3.28
C SER A 340 -26.14 -7.90 -4.59
N SER A 341 -26.71 -6.87 -5.19
CA SER A 341 -26.30 -6.30 -6.49
C SER A 341 -25.85 -4.83 -6.41
N HIS A 342 -26.18 -4.11 -5.33
CA HIS A 342 -25.88 -2.70 -5.18
C HIS A 342 -25.07 -2.42 -3.91
N ASN A 343 -23.85 -1.91 -4.10
CA ASN A 343 -22.95 -1.51 -3.02
C ASN A 343 -23.26 -0.10 -2.46
N THR A 344 -23.95 0.74 -3.22
CA THR A 344 -24.34 2.10 -2.83
C THR A 344 -25.84 2.22 -2.55
N TRP A 345 -26.18 3.21 -1.74
CA TRP A 345 -27.53 3.59 -1.35
C TRP A 345 -27.93 4.87 -2.06
N LEU A 346 -29.22 4.99 -2.39
CA LEU A 346 -29.82 6.25 -2.79
C LEU A 346 -30.46 6.89 -1.57
N ILE A 347 -30.10 8.15 -1.30
CA ILE A 347 -30.69 8.95 -0.22
C ILE A 347 -31.34 10.22 -0.76
N GLN A 348 -32.41 10.70 -0.10
CA GLN A 348 -33.05 11.98 -0.38
C GLN A 348 -32.96 12.90 0.85
N PRO A 349 -31.83 13.62 1.03
CA PRO A 349 -31.69 14.55 2.14
C PRO A 349 -32.68 15.73 2.08
N PRO A 350 -33.05 16.31 3.24
CA PRO A 350 -33.86 17.53 3.26
C PRO A 350 -33.21 18.65 2.43
N GLY A 351 -33.98 19.25 1.51
CA GLY A 351 -33.49 20.31 0.63
C GLY A 351 -32.71 19.84 -0.60
N ALA A 352 -32.44 18.53 -0.74
CA ALA A 352 -31.84 18.00 -1.96
C ALA A 352 -32.83 18.09 -3.15
N LYS A 353 -32.32 18.47 -4.32
CA LYS A 353 -33.13 18.58 -5.56
C LYS A 353 -33.53 17.21 -6.14
N GLY A 354 -32.88 16.14 -5.71
CA GLY A 354 -33.12 14.77 -6.14
C GLY A 354 -32.27 13.78 -5.34
N PRO A 355 -32.40 12.47 -5.63
CA PRO A 355 -31.67 11.41 -4.93
C PRO A 355 -30.15 11.55 -5.14
N LEU A 356 -29.39 11.22 -4.10
CA LEU A 356 -27.93 11.24 -4.10
C LEU A 356 -27.38 9.86 -3.76
N ASP A 357 -26.28 9.47 -4.40
CA ASP A 357 -25.54 8.26 -4.05
C ASP A 357 -24.78 8.44 -2.73
N ALA A 358 -24.85 7.41 -1.90
CA ALA A 358 -24.18 7.36 -0.61
C ALA A 358 -23.75 5.94 -0.24
N ILE A 359 -22.82 5.85 0.71
CA ILE A 359 -22.49 4.59 1.40
C ILE A 359 -23.06 4.66 2.80
N LYS A 360 -23.57 3.53 3.31
CA LYS A 360 -24.10 3.44 4.67
C LYS A 360 -23.03 2.86 5.60
N LEU A 361 -22.70 3.56 6.68
CA LEU A 361 -21.78 3.05 7.69
C LEU A 361 -22.50 2.09 8.63
N THR A 362 -21.83 1.00 9.00
CA THR A 362 -22.37 -0.04 9.90
C THR A 362 -22.65 0.51 11.31
N SER A 363 -21.89 1.53 11.74
CA SER A 363 -22.08 2.17 13.04
C SER A 363 -21.62 3.63 13.04
N PRO A 364 -22.35 4.55 13.69
CA PRO A 364 -21.88 5.93 13.91
C PRO A 364 -20.57 6.02 14.71
N ALA A 365 -20.26 4.99 15.51
CA ALA A 365 -19.01 4.92 16.28
C ALA A 365 -17.75 4.89 15.40
N ILE A 366 -17.91 4.58 14.11
CA ILE A 366 -16.84 4.62 13.10
C ILE A 366 -16.33 6.06 12.95
N LEU A 367 -17.21 7.07 12.92
CA LEU A 367 -16.79 8.48 12.84
C LEU A 367 -16.60 9.13 14.21
N TRP A 368 -17.48 8.81 15.16
CA TRP A 368 -17.49 9.46 16.48
C TRP A 368 -17.37 8.40 17.58
N SER A 369 -16.14 8.16 18.03
CA SER A 369 -15.87 7.24 19.14
C SER A 369 -16.07 7.95 20.48
N GLY A 370 -17.21 7.70 21.13
CA GLY A 370 -17.52 8.21 22.47
C GLY A 370 -18.92 8.85 22.56
N PRO A 371 -19.50 8.94 23.77
CA PRO A 371 -20.82 9.54 23.97
C PRO A 371 -20.81 11.07 23.85
N GLU A 372 -19.67 11.73 24.07
CA GLU A 372 -19.56 13.18 23.93
C GLU A 372 -19.35 13.57 22.46
N GLY A 373 -20.24 14.42 21.93
CA GLY A 373 -20.11 14.98 20.57
C GLY A 373 -20.66 14.11 19.44
N SER A 374 -21.24 12.94 19.72
CA SER A 374 -21.95 12.16 18.70
C SER A 374 -23.23 12.91 18.29
N PRO A 375 -23.41 13.26 17.01
CA PRO A 375 -24.60 13.97 16.55
C PRO A 375 -25.84 13.09 16.69
N HIS A 376 -26.99 13.69 16.97
CA HIS A 376 -28.27 12.98 17.00
C HIS A 376 -28.83 12.77 15.59
N PRO A 377 -29.50 11.63 15.31
CA PRO A 377 -30.12 11.40 14.03
C PRO A 377 -31.25 12.40 13.79
N HIS A 378 -31.38 12.86 12.56
CA HIS A 378 -32.53 13.64 12.12
C HIS A 378 -33.80 12.77 12.13
N ALA A 379 -34.94 13.36 12.48
CA ALA A 379 -36.22 12.68 12.46
C ALA A 379 -36.65 12.36 11.02
N GLY A 380 -36.61 11.08 10.64
CA GLY A 380 -37.03 10.61 9.32
C GLY A 380 -36.06 9.63 8.68
N THR A 381 -36.53 8.98 7.63
CA THR A 381 -35.77 8.04 6.79
C THR A 381 -35.15 8.82 5.64
N LEU A 382 -33.86 8.59 5.37
CA LEU A 382 -33.14 9.24 4.28
C LEU A 382 -33.06 8.34 3.04
N ALA A 383 -32.97 7.03 3.22
CA ALA A 383 -32.91 6.06 2.14
C ALA A 383 -34.19 6.12 1.28
N THR A 384 -34.00 6.10 -0.04
CA THR A 384 -35.08 6.13 -1.03
C THR A 384 -34.86 5.10 -2.12
N ASN A 385 -35.95 4.55 -2.64
CA ASN A 385 -35.93 3.69 -3.82
C ASN A 385 -36.26 4.47 -5.11
N LEU A 386 -36.45 5.80 -5.02
CA LEU A 386 -36.69 6.64 -6.18
C LEU A 386 -35.40 6.77 -6.97
N GLU A 387 -35.34 6.15 -8.15
CA GLU A 387 -34.23 6.37 -9.07
C GLU A 387 -34.18 7.83 -9.52
N PRO A 388 -32.99 8.41 -9.74
CA PRO A 388 -32.88 9.75 -10.28
C PRO A 388 -33.68 9.84 -11.58
N THR A 389 -34.64 10.77 -11.65
CA THR A 389 -35.33 11.08 -12.90
C THR A 389 -34.29 11.72 -13.82
N ARG A 390 -33.56 10.90 -14.56
CA ARG A 390 -32.65 11.37 -15.62
C ARG A 390 -33.54 12.11 -16.62
N PRO A 391 -33.26 13.38 -16.97
CA PRO A 391 -33.93 14.02 -18.09
C PRO A 391 -33.75 13.11 -19.30
N MET A 392 -34.87 12.61 -19.82
CA MET A 392 -34.88 11.75 -20.99
C MET A 392 -34.33 12.59 -22.15
N ALA A 393 -33.03 12.44 -22.42
CA ALA A 393 -32.42 12.96 -23.63
C ALA A 393 -33.17 12.30 -24.78
N ALA A 394 -33.82 13.14 -25.58
CA ALA A 394 -34.65 12.75 -26.69
C ALA A 394 -33.87 11.87 -27.69
N THR A 395 -34.56 10.86 -28.20
CA THR A 395 -34.30 10.09 -29.43
C THR A 395 -32.98 9.31 -29.51
N ALA A 396 -33.02 8.08 -29.00
CA ALA A 396 -32.31 6.98 -29.64
C ALA A 396 -32.94 6.73 -31.02
N GLY A 397 -32.15 6.84 -32.09
CA GLY A 397 -32.52 6.36 -33.42
C GLY A 397 -32.73 4.84 -33.43
N PRO A 398 -33.42 4.28 -34.45
CA PRO A 398 -33.84 2.89 -34.43
C PRO A 398 -32.64 1.94 -34.46
N ALA A 399 -32.68 0.92 -33.60
CA ALA A 399 -31.74 -0.19 -33.62
C ALA A 399 -31.84 -0.97 -34.95
N PRO A 400 -30.71 -1.44 -35.53
CA PRO A 400 -30.76 -2.36 -36.66
C PRO A 400 -31.23 -3.75 -36.21
N PRO A 401 -31.90 -4.52 -37.11
CA PRO A 401 -32.54 -5.78 -36.74
C PRO A 401 -31.53 -6.92 -36.51
N PRO A 402 -31.92 -7.97 -35.77
CA PRO A 402 -31.06 -9.12 -35.47
C PRO A 402 -30.92 -10.05 -36.68
N LEU A 403 -29.71 -10.56 -36.92
CA LEU A 403 -29.45 -11.62 -37.89
C LEU A 403 -29.68 -13.01 -37.26
N PRO A 404 -30.31 -13.96 -38.00
CA PRO A 404 -30.63 -15.30 -37.50
C PRO A 404 -29.41 -16.25 -37.48
N PRO A 405 -29.49 -17.36 -36.71
CA PRO A 405 -28.35 -18.24 -36.44
C PRO A 405 -28.25 -19.44 -37.41
N GLY A 406 -27.00 -19.87 -37.64
CA GLY A 406 -26.62 -21.22 -38.11
C GLY A 406 -26.40 -21.35 -39.61
N GLN A 407 -25.18 -21.67 -40.06
CA GLN A 407 -24.67 -23.04 -40.12
C GLN A 407 -23.30 -23.09 -40.81
N MET A 408 -22.50 -23.97 -40.23
CA MET A 408 -21.17 -24.46 -40.52
C MET A 408 -20.84 -24.74 -42.00
N SER A 409 -19.54 -24.71 -42.30
CA SER A 409 -18.70 -25.91 -42.58
C SER A 409 -17.61 -25.49 -43.59
N LEU A 410 -16.30 -25.64 -43.37
CA LEU A 410 -15.44 -26.84 -43.35
C LEU A 410 -13.99 -26.25 -43.24
N LEU A 411 -12.96 -26.75 -42.57
CA LEU A 411 -12.37 -28.08 -42.35
C LEU A 411 -11.50 -27.94 -41.07
N ASP A 412 -11.62 -28.80 -40.06
CA ASP A 412 -10.79 -30.00 -39.82
C ASP A 412 -9.28 -29.82 -40.10
N ALA A 413 -8.33 -30.31 -39.31
CA ALA A 413 -8.26 -30.96 -38.00
C ALA A 413 -6.75 -31.23 -37.77
N ALA A 414 -6.27 -31.22 -36.52
CA ALA A 414 -5.29 -32.18 -35.98
C ALA A 414 -4.77 -31.73 -34.59
N GLU A 415 -5.37 -32.32 -33.56
CA GLU A 415 -4.81 -32.96 -32.35
C GLU A 415 -3.26 -33.14 -32.27
N ALA A 416 -2.58 -33.27 -31.13
CA ALA A 416 -2.91 -33.34 -29.70
C ALA A 416 -1.59 -33.26 -28.87
N ASP A 417 -1.69 -32.85 -27.59
CA ASP A 417 -0.74 -33.17 -26.50
C ASP A 417 -0.86 -34.67 -26.09
N PRO A 418 0.08 -35.37 -25.36
CA PRO A 418 0.83 -34.86 -24.18
C PRO A 418 2.21 -35.51 -23.82
N SER A 419 2.85 -34.93 -22.78
CA SER A 419 3.71 -35.51 -21.69
C SER A 419 5.10 -36.17 -21.91
N ALA A 420 6.07 -35.57 -21.18
CA ALA A 420 7.15 -36.14 -20.33
C ALA A 420 8.25 -37.08 -20.90
N ASN A 421 9.52 -36.61 -20.93
CA ASN A 421 10.66 -37.07 -20.09
C ASN A 421 12.01 -36.42 -20.51
N VAL A 422 12.88 -36.15 -19.53
CA VAL A 422 14.27 -35.60 -19.58
C VAL A 422 15.24 -36.79 -19.86
N PRO A 423 16.41 -36.70 -20.56
CA PRO A 423 17.55 -35.86 -20.18
C PRO A 423 18.50 -35.26 -21.24
N SER A 424 19.19 -34.21 -20.79
CA SER A 424 20.47 -33.63 -21.21
C SER A 424 21.15 -34.12 -22.49
N THR A 425 21.29 -33.21 -23.46
CA THR A 425 22.50 -33.05 -24.28
C THR A 425 22.63 -31.60 -24.70
N VAL A 426 23.74 -30.95 -24.34
CA VAL A 426 24.17 -29.66 -24.89
C VAL A 426 24.75 -29.91 -26.28
N PRO A 427 24.33 -29.15 -27.31
CA PRO A 427 25.27 -28.68 -28.33
C PRO A 427 25.17 -27.15 -28.57
N PRO A 428 26.13 -26.55 -29.30
CA PRO A 428 26.68 -25.25 -28.97
C PRO A 428 25.87 -24.06 -29.48
N ALA A 429 26.16 -22.93 -28.84
CA ALA A 429 25.66 -21.60 -29.14
C ALA A 429 25.73 -21.27 -30.63
N VAL A 430 24.57 -20.90 -31.19
CA VAL A 430 24.47 -20.03 -32.35
C VAL A 430 24.22 -18.64 -31.77
N GLU A 431 25.21 -17.75 -31.89
CA GLU A 431 25.08 -16.32 -31.60
C GLU A 431 23.96 -15.73 -32.45
N ALA A 432 22.78 -15.59 -31.86
CA ALA A 432 21.78 -14.66 -32.34
C ALA A 432 22.20 -13.26 -31.90
N ALA A 433 22.39 -12.36 -32.87
CA ALA A 433 22.71 -10.96 -32.64
C ALA A 433 21.71 -10.34 -31.64
N ALA A 434 22.18 -10.07 -30.42
CA ALA A 434 21.37 -9.43 -29.39
C ALA A 434 21.11 -7.97 -29.81
N MET A 435 19.88 -7.66 -30.22
CA MET A 435 19.44 -6.27 -30.36
C MET A 435 19.47 -5.62 -28.98
N THR A 436 20.30 -4.59 -28.81
CA THR A 436 20.32 -3.79 -27.58
C THR A 436 18.98 -3.08 -27.41
N PRO A 437 18.28 -3.23 -26.26
CA PRO A 437 16.99 -2.60 -26.05
C PRO A 437 17.13 -1.07 -25.98
N ILE A 438 16.17 -0.37 -26.58
CA ILE A 438 16.03 1.08 -26.56
C ILE A 438 15.50 1.50 -25.18
N VAL A 439 16.30 2.24 -24.40
CA VAL A 439 15.98 2.62 -23.02
C VAL A 439 16.29 4.09 -22.77
N LEU A 440 15.37 4.80 -22.11
CA LEU A 440 15.58 6.20 -21.71
C LEU A 440 16.69 6.31 -20.63
N LYS A 441 17.72 7.10 -20.92
CA LYS A 441 18.78 7.50 -19.99
C LYS A 441 18.49 8.90 -19.45
N ALA A 442 17.51 8.99 -18.56
CA ALA A 442 17.10 10.26 -17.96
C ALA A 442 18.08 10.75 -16.86
N PRO A 443 18.39 12.06 -16.78
CA PRO A 443 19.14 12.64 -15.67
C PRO A 443 18.42 12.45 -14.33
N MET A 444 19.18 12.26 -13.23
CA MET A 444 18.62 12.09 -11.88
C MET A 444 17.76 13.29 -11.41
N ARG A 445 18.00 14.48 -11.99
CA ARG A 445 17.26 15.72 -11.68
C ARG A 445 15.93 15.85 -12.43
N LEU A 446 15.64 14.96 -13.40
CA LEU A 446 14.36 14.98 -14.12
C LEU A 446 13.24 14.57 -13.16
N ASN A 447 12.15 15.34 -13.17
CA ASN A 447 10.94 15.06 -12.40
C ASN A 447 10.54 13.58 -12.56
N PRO A 448 10.37 12.81 -11.46
CA PRO A 448 10.06 11.38 -11.52
C PRO A 448 8.85 11.04 -12.39
N ALA A 449 7.77 11.83 -12.32
CA ALA A 449 6.59 11.58 -13.14
C ALA A 449 6.88 11.74 -14.65
N VAL A 450 7.70 12.73 -15.02
CA VAL A 450 8.14 12.96 -16.42
C VAL A 450 9.08 11.86 -16.88
N ARG A 451 9.97 11.39 -16.00
CA ARG A 451 10.89 10.28 -16.25
C ARG A 451 10.14 8.98 -16.52
N ASP A 452 9.18 8.63 -15.68
CA ASP A 452 8.47 7.36 -15.76
C ASP A 452 7.57 7.30 -17.00
N ALA A 453 6.85 8.39 -17.30
CA ALA A 453 6.03 8.44 -18.50
C ALA A 453 6.88 8.41 -19.79
N LEU A 454 7.98 9.17 -19.83
CA LEU A 454 8.86 9.18 -20.99
C LEU A 454 9.57 7.82 -21.15
N GLY A 455 9.95 7.17 -20.05
CA GLY A 455 10.51 5.82 -20.05
C GLY A 455 9.53 4.80 -20.60
N SER A 456 8.27 4.86 -20.18
CA SER A 456 7.19 4.03 -20.73
C SER A 456 6.96 4.26 -22.22
N ILE A 457 7.00 5.52 -22.69
CA ILE A 457 6.83 5.86 -24.10
C ILE A 457 8.02 5.35 -24.93
N VAL A 458 9.26 5.61 -24.49
CA VAL A 458 10.48 5.15 -25.18
C VAL A 458 10.56 3.63 -25.21
N ALA A 459 10.10 2.94 -24.16
CA ALA A 459 10.06 1.48 -24.13
C ALA A 459 9.17 0.87 -25.23
N THR A 460 8.14 1.58 -25.69
CA THR A 460 7.28 1.11 -26.80
C THR A 460 8.00 1.03 -28.15
N LEU A 461 9.16 1.70 -28.31
CA LEU A 461 10.00 1.57 -29.49
C LEU A 461 10.65 0.18 -29.63
N ASN A 462 10.64 -0.61 -28.55
CA ASN A 462 11.08 -2.01 -28.58
C ASN A 462 9.98 -2.98 -29.04
N SER A 463 8.75 -2.50 -29.24
CA SER A 463 7.60 -3.28 -29.69
C SER A 463 7.31 -3.01 -31.17
N ASP A 464 6.36 -3.73 -31.78
CA ASP A 464 6.01 -3.56 -33.19
C ASP A 464 5.72 -2.10 -33.56
N ALA A 465 6.23 -1.65 -34.71
CA ALA A 465 6.15 -0.26 -35.17
C ALA A 465 4.71 0.29 -35.28
N ARG A 466 3.69 -0.58 -35.37
CA ARG A 466 2.27 -0.22 -35.40
C ARG A 466 1.68 0.11 -34.02
N THR A 467 2.34 -0.31 -32.94
CA THR A 467 1.91 -0.12 -31.54
C THR A 467 2.76 0.89 -30.78
N SER A 468 3.79 1.43 -31.44
CA SER A 468 4.73 2.35 -30.80
C SER A 468 4.07 3.69 -30.50
N ALA A 469 4.23 4.14 -29.25
CA ALA A 469 3.74 5.41 -28.71
C ALA A 469 4.63 6.60 -29.09
N ALA A 470 5.75 6.35 -29.77
CA ALA A 470 6.69 7.34 -30.31
C ALA A 470 7.32 6.81 -31.60
N TYR A 471 7.99 7.65 -32.37
CA TYR A 471 8.78 7.18 -33.51
C TYR A 471 10.01 8.06 -33.72
N THR A 472 11.02 7.51 -34.39
CA THR A 472 12.27 8.21 -34.69
C THR A 472 12.09 9.16 -35.88
N VAL A 473 12.63 10.36 -35.75
CA VAL A 473 12.69 11.39 -36.78
C VAL A 473 14.16 11.74 -37.04
N ALA A 474 14.46 12.40 -38.17
CA ALA A 474 15.85 12.69 -38.54
C ALA A 474 16.67 13.38 -37.43
N THR A 475 16.03 14.17 -36.57
CA THR A 475 16.69 14.95 -35.51
C THR A 475 16.56 14.36 -34.10
N GLY A 476 15.78 13.29 -33.90
CA GLY A 476 15.57 12.69 -32.57
C GLY A 476 14.35 11.79 -32.47
N ILE A 477 13.70 11.72 -31.31
CA ILE A 477 12.52 10.86 -31.09
C ILE A 477 11.29 11.74 -30.90
N PHE A 478 10.29 11.59 -31.76
CA PHE A 478 9.04 12.33 -31.65
C PHE A 478 8.10 11.67 -30.64
N VAL A 479 7.68 12.45 -29.64
CA VAL A 479 6.78 12.06 -28.56
C VAL A 479 5.50 12.91 -28.65
N PRO A 480 4.34 12.33 -29.00
CA PRO A 480 3.07 13.04 -29.02
C PRO A 480 2.68 13.60 -27.65
N LEU A 481 2.15 14.83 -27.59
CA LEU A 481 1.66 15.41 -26.33
C LEU A 481 0.45 14.63 -25.76
N ALA A 482 -0.44 14.17 -26.64
CA ALA A 482 -1.60 13.36 -26.26
C ALA A 482 -1.20 12.06 -25.52
N GLU A 483 0.01 11.55 -25.81
CA GLU A 483 0.51 10.32 -25.20
C GLU A 483 1.13 10.55 -23.81
N LEU A 484 1.61 11.77 -23.55
CA LEU A 484 1.95 12.25 -22.21
C LEU A 484 0.67 12.49 -21.39
N GLU A 485 -0.34 13.12 -21.99
CA GLU A 485 -1.65 13.36 -21.34
C GLU A 485 -2.36 12.06 -20.97
N ARG A 486 -2.33 11.05 -21.86
CA ARG A 486 -2.87 9.71 -21.59
C ARG A 486 -2.20 9.04 -20.38
N ARG A 487 -0.96 9.39 -20.07
CA ARG A 487 -0.21 8.95 -18.88
C ARG A 487 -0.35 9.90 -17.68
N GLY A 488 -1.29 10.84 -17.74
CA GLY A 488 -1.60 11.77 -16.65
C GLY A 488 -0.59 12.91 -16.48
N LEU A 489 0.27 13.17 -17.48
CA LEU A 489 1.20 14.30 -17.45
C LEU A 489 0.61 15.53 -18.15
N GLN A 490 0.63 16.65 -17.43
CA GLN A 490 0.31 17.96 -17.99
C GLN A 490 1.40 18.38 -19.01
N PRO A 491 1.05 18.71 -20.27
CA PRO A 491 2.03 19.08 -21.31
C PRO A 491 2.96 20.22 -20.90
N ALA A 492 2.43 21.22 -20.19
CA ALA A 492 3.21 22.36 -19.69
C ALA A 492 4.31 21.94 -18.70
N LEU A 493 4.01 20.98 -17.83
CA LEU A 493 4.98 20.43 -16.88
C LEU A 493 6.08 19.64 -17.60
N ALA A 494 5.69 18.80 -18.58
CA ALA A 494 6.63 18.01 -19.36
C ALA A 494 7.57 18.90 -20.20
N MET A 495 7.02 19.91 -20.89
CA MET A 495 7.81 20.88 -21.68
C MET A 495 8.81 21.63 -20.81
N ARG A 496 8.38 22.11 -19.63
CA ARG A 496 9.27 22.81 -18.70
C ARG A 496 10.37 21.90 -18.15
N ALA A 497 10.00 20.72 -17.64
CA ALA A 497 10.97 19.81 -17.02
C ALA A 497 12.01 19.27 -18.02
N LEU A 498 11.61 19.00 -19.26
CA LEU A 498 12.52 18.55 -20.32
C LEU A 498 13.33 19.72 -20.89
N GLY A 499 12.75 20.92 -20.98
CA GLY A 499 13.45 22.15 -21.37
C GLY A 499 14.55 22.55 -20.38
N ASP A 500 14.24 22.56 -19.08
CA ASP A 500 15.17 22.90 -18.00
C ASP A 500 16.43 22.02 -18.00
N LEU A 501 16.29 20.76 -18.45
CA LEU A 501 17.38 19.79 -18.55
C LEU A 501 17.95 19.65 -19.96
N ARG A 502 17.55 20.51 -20.90
CA ARG A 502 17.97 20.52 -22.31
C ARG A 502 17.81 19.16 -22.99
N MET A 503 16.72 18.46 -22.69
CA MET A 503 16.42 17.14 -23.25
C MET A 503 15.64 17.24 -24.58
N LEU A 504 15.18 18.43 -24.97
CA LEU A 504 14.42 18.64 -26.20
C LEU A 504 15.28 19.25 -27.32
N VAL A 505 15.08 18.76 -28.54
CA VAL A 505 15.65 19.34 -29.75
C VAL A 505 14.83 20.57 -30.13
N HIS A 506 15.40 21.76 -29.90
CA HIS A 506 14.75 23.03 -30.22
C HIS A 506 15.20 23.52 -31.59
N ALA A 507 14.26 23.91 -32.44
CA ALA A 507 14.56 24.55 -33.73
C ALA A 507 14.83 26.07 -33.59
N ASP A 508 14.24 26.71 -32.56
CA ASP A 508 14.34 28.15 -32.28
C ASP A 508 14.13 28.39 -30.77
N ALA A 509 15.03 29.12 -30.13
CA ALA A 509 14.96 29.41 -28.68
C ALA A 509 13.78 30.34 -28.31
N ASN A 510 13.20 31.04 -29.29
CA ASN A 510 12.10 32.00 -29.08
C ASN A 510 10.70 31.42 -29.37
N ARG A 511 10.59 30.11 -29.66
CA ARG A 511 9.30 29.43 -29.92
C ARG A 511 9.05 28.30 -28.92
N PRO A 512 7.77 27.96 -28.66
CA PRO A 512 7.45 26.78 -27.87
C PRO A 512 8.07 25.52 -28.50
N PRO A 513 8.58 24.57 -27.70
CA PRO A 513 9.33 23.40 -28.18
C PRO A 513 8.46 22.31 -28.85
N THR A 514 7.24 22.68 -29.24
CA THR A 514 6.25 21.78 -29.85
C THR A 514 6.38 21.81 -31.36
N THR A 515 6.36 20.63 -31.99
CA THR A 515 6.30 20.47 -33.44
C THR A 515 5.10 19.63 -33.85
N SER A 516 4.54 19.91 -35.02
CA SER A 516 3.43 19.11 -35.57
C SER A 516 3.99 18.13 -36.59
N ARG A 517 3.71 16.83 -36.42
CA ARG A 517 4.05 15.79 -37.41
C ARG A 517 2.91 14.82 -37.61
N ASP A 518 2.92 14.13 -38.74
CA ASP A 518 2.01 13.02 -38.97
C ASP A 518 2.36 11.85 -38.03
N PHE A 519 1.35 11.32 -37.34
CA PHE A 519 1.43 10.15 -36.47
C PHE A 519 0.18 9.30 -36.72
N GLY A 520 0.36 8.15 -37.38
CA GLY A 520 -0.76 7.26 -37.71
C GLY A 520 -1.77 7.84 -38.71
N GLY A 521 -1.36 8.76 -39.59
CA GLY A 521 -2.24 9.41 -40.58
C GLY A 521 -2.96 10.66 -40.05
N VAL A 522 -2.65 11.11 -38.83
CA VAL A 522 -3.22 12.30 -38.19
C VAL A 522 -2.10 13.27 -37.82
N THR A 523 -2.29 14.55 -38.18
CA THR A 523 -1.37 15.62 -37.77
C THR A 523 -1.45 15.82 -36.26
N THR A 524 -0.37 15.50 -35.56
CA THR A 524 -0.30 15.44 -34.10
C THR A 524 0.80 16.37 -33.59
N VAL A 525 0.50 17.11 -32.51
CA VAL A 525 1.48 17.98 -31.83
C VAL A 525 2.28 17.18 -30.82
N GLY A 526 3.60 17.33 -30.84
CA GLY A 526 4.51 16.59 -29.98
C GLY A 526 5.83 17.31 -29.72
N LEU A 527 6.70 16.65 -28.98
CA LEU A 527 8.04 17.09 -28.63
C LEU A 527 9.08 16.21 -29.32
N ILE A 528 10.25 16.76 -29.65
CA ILE A 528 11.37 15.95 -30.14
C ILE A 528 12.39 15.81 -29.01
N LEU A 529 12.56 14.58 -28.53
CA LEU A 529 13.57 14.22 -27.53
C LEU A 529 14.94 14.06 -28.21
N ASP A 530 15.98 14.63 -27.59
CA ASP A 530 17.36 14.47 -28.04
C ASP A 530 17.79 13.00 -27.87
N PRO A 531 18.25 12.33 -28.94
CA PRO A 531 18.57 10.91 -28.91
C PRO A 531 19.74 10.56 -27.99
N ARG A 532 20.56 11.54 -27.56
CA ARG A 532 21.64 11.32 -26.57
C ARG A 532 21.12 10.89 -25.20
N PHE A 533 19.85 11.15 -24.89
CA PHE A 533 19.20 10.70 -23.67
C PHE A 533 18.54 9.33 -23.82
N VAL A 534 18.77 8.59 -24.90
CA VAL A 534 18.23 7.25 -25.13
C VAL A 534 19.36 6.29 -25.52
N ALA A 535 19.53 5.24 -24.72
CA ALA A 535 20.45 4.14 -24.99
C ALA A 535 19.82 3.15 -25.97
N GLY A 536 20.64 2.43 -26.75
CA GLY A 536 20.18 1.44 -27.73
C GLY A 536 19.86 2.00 -29.12
N LEU A 537 20.03 3.30 -29.34
CA LEU A 537 19.94 3.95 -30.67
C LEU A 537 21.33 4.20 -31.25
N ASP A 538 21.49 3.98 -32.56
CA ASP A 538 22.68 4.42 -33.29
C ASP A 538 22.60 5.93 -33.55
N LEU A 539 23.39 6.70 -32.79
CA LEU A 539 23.43 8.16 -32.90
C LEU A 539 23.93 8.66 -34.26
N ALA A 540 24.66 7.84 -35.03
CA ALA A 540 25.13 8.21 -36.38
C ALA A 540 23.98 8.33 -37.39
N THR A 541 22.81 7.75 -37.09
CA THR A 541 21.60 7.79 -37.93
C THR A 541 20.81 9.09 -37.74
N PHE A 542 21.17 9.94 -36.77
CA PHE A 542 20.45 11.20 -36.46
C PHE A 542 21.27 12.44 -36.86
N ALA A 543 20.60 13.40 -37.49
CA ALA A 543 21.10 14.76 -37.72
C ALA A 543 20.92 15.61 -36.46
N ILE A 544 21.76 15.35 -35.44
CA ILE A 544 21.70 16.02 -34.13
C ILE A 544 22.28 17.45 -34.24
N PRO A 545 21.54 18.52 -33.90
CA PRO A 545 22.08 19.88 -33.88
C PRO A 545 23.26 20.02 -32.89
N GLU A 546 24.30 20.78 -33.23
CA GLU A 546 25.35 21.12 -32.28
C GLU A 546 24.73 21.90 -31.10
N SER A 547 24.96 21.42 -29.87
CA SER A 547 24.49 22.12 -28.69
C SER A 547 25.19 23.48 -28.58
N PRO A 548 24.47 24.60 -28.34
CA PRO A 548 25.13 25.87 -28.06
C PRO A 548 26.03 25.71 -26.84
N ARG A 549 27.32 26.02 -27.01
CA ARG A 549 28.33 25.96 -25.95
C ARG A 549 27.89 26.76 -24.73
N ALA A 550 28.29 26.25 -23.56
CA ALA A 550 27.85 26.60 -22.20
C ALA A 550 27.78 28.10 -21.90
#